data_AF-A0A958P8Y2-F1
#
_entry.id   AF-A0A958P8Y2-F1
#
_cell.length_a   1.000
_cell.length_b   1.000
_cell.length_c   1.000
_cell.angle_alpha   90.00
_cell.angle_beta   90.00
_cell.angle_gamma   90.00
#
_symmetry.space_group_name_H-M   'P 1'
#
loop_
_entity.id
_entity.type
_entity.pdbx_description
1 polymer ?
#
loop_
_entity_poly.entity_id
_entity_poly.type
_entity_poly.pdbx_seq_one_letter_code
_entity_poly.pdbx_strand_id
1 'polypeptide(L)'
;MDQTESLERTSSLRRSVFSEHLDQLDKFILGETYAWVTLSKPIIPTYINNLIVSDTVFLPTYATYASPSQNAKAIEFYSRLFKVVRIDGADIMIRAQGAVHCLTNTVH
;
A
#
# COMPACT_ATOMS: atom_id res chain seq x y z
N MET A 1 17.33 10.05 31.18
CA MET A 1 16.24 9.76 30.24
C MET A 1 15.46 8.60 30.82
N ASP A 2 14.23 8.88 31.21
CA ASP A 2 13.38 8.02 32.01
C ASP A 2 12.81 6.88 31.15
N GLN A 3 13.14 5.62 31.48
CA GLN A 3 12.69 4.45 30.72
C GLN A 3 11.17 4.24 30.82
N THR A 4 10.54 4.87 31.80
CA THR A 4 9.11 4.76 32.10
C THR A 4 8.25 5.50 31.05
N GLU A 5 8.65 6.71 30.64
CA GLU A 5 7.97 7.47 29.57
C GLU A 5 8.03 6.76 28.21
N SER A 6 9.13 6.05 27.93
CA SER A 6 9.31 5.30 26.68
C SER A 6 8.38 4.09 26.59
N LEU A 7 8.14 3.40 27.71
CA LEU A 7 7.26 2.23 27.79
C LEU A 7 5.78 2.61 27.72
N GLU A 8 5.39 3.70 28.37
CA GLU A 8 4.01 4.19 28.31
C GLU A 8 3.63 4.65 26.90
N ARG A 9 4.51 5.41 26.22
CA ARG A 9 4.33 5.80 24.81
C ARG A 9 4.21 4.61 23.87
N THR A 10 5.07 3.59 24.01
CA THR A 10 4.97 2.39 23.16
C THR A 10 3.70 1.58 23.44
N SER A 11 3.21 1.57 24.68
CA SER A 11 1.93 0.91 25.01
C SER A 11 0.73 1.67 24.43
N SER A 12 0.77 3.01 24.44
CA SER A 12 -0.29 3.88 23.91
C SER A 12 -0.36 3.81 22.39
N LEU A 13 0.79 3.84 21.70
CA LEU A 13 0.88 3.66 20.24
C LEU A 13 0.40 2.28 19.80
N ARG A 14 0.75 1.21 20.55
CA ARG A 14 0.22 -0.13 20.26
C ARG A 14 -1.29 -0.18 20.41
N ARG A 15 -1.87 0.46 21.43
CA ARG A 15 -3.34 0.49 21.60
C ARG A 15 -4.05 1.26 20.48
N SER A 16 -3.53 2.40 20.03
CA SER A 16 -4.19 3.19 18.98
C SER A 16 -4.13 2.51 17.61
N VAL A 17 -3.00 1.90 17.27
CA VAL A 17 -2.86 1.17 16.00
C VAL A 17 -3.76 -0.07 15.99
N PHE A 18 -3.86 -0.80 17.10
CA PHE A 18 -4.76 -1.94 17.18
C PHE A 18 -6.24 -1.53 17.16
N SER A 19 -6.63 -0.42 17.79
CA SER A 19 -8.03 0.02 17.76
C SER A 19 -8.50 0.43 16.37
N GLU A 20 -7.70 1.16 15.59
CA GLU A 20 -8.09 1.55 14.22
C GLU A 20 -8.26 0.34 13.28
N HIS A 21 -7.41 -0.68 13.42
CA HIS A 21 -7.53 -1.90 12.62
C HIS A 21 -8.76 -2.73 13.02
N LEU A 22 -9.09 -2.75 14.31
CA LEU A 22 -10.28 -3.43 14.82
C LEU A 22 -11.57 -2.71 14.35
N ASP A 23 -11.58 -1.38 14.34
CA ASP A 23 -12.73 -0.60 13.85
C ASP A 23 -13.00 -0.85 12.36
N GLN A 24 -11.96 -1.08 11.54
CA GLN A 24 -12.14 -1.46 10.13
C GLN A 24 -12.63 -2.91 9.97
N LEU A 25 -12.19 -3.82 10.84
CA LEU A 25 -12.68 -5.20 10.89
C LEU A 25 -14.16 -5.27 11.30
N ASP A 26 -14.58 -4.46 12.27
CA ASP A 26 -15.97 -4.39 12.69
C ASP A 26 -16.87 -3.88 11.56
N LYS A 27 -16.45 -2.87 10.79
CA LYS A 27 -17.18 -2.42 9.59
C LYS A 27 -17.35 -3.51 8.54
N PHE A 28 -16.32 -4.34 8.34
CA PHE A 28 -16.38 -5.50 7.45
C PHE A 28 -17.36 -6.56 7.96
N ILE A 29 -17.32 -6.88 9.25
CA ILE A 29 -18.21 -7.87 9.89
C ILE A 29 -19.66 -7.37 9.90
N LEU A 30 -19.88 -6.06 10.06
CA LEU A 30 -21.20 -5.42 10.11
C LEU A 30 -21.83 -5.20 8.72
N GLY A 31 -21.17 -5.65 7.65
CA GLY A 31 -21.76 -5.68 6.31
C GLY A 31 -21.68 -4.35 5.55
N GLU A 32 -20.78 -3.43 5.93
CA GLU A 32 -20.45 -2.31 5.04
C GLU A 32 -19.90 -2.86 3.72
N THR A 33 -20.46 -2.39 2.61
CA THR A 33 -20.06 -2.86 1.28
C THR A 33 -18.82 -2.10 0.83
N TYR A 34 -17.71 -2.83 0.66
CA TYR A 34 -16.50 -2.27 0.07
C TYR A 34 -16.66 -2.15 -1.44
N ALA A 35 -16.17 -1.05 -2.00
CA ALA A 35 -16.02 -0.95 -3.44
C ALA A 35 -14.94 -1.93 -3.90
N TRP A 36 -15.34 -2.96 -4.64
CA TRP A 36 -14.42 -3.94 -5.21
C TRP A 36 -13.90 -3.47 -6.56
N VAL A 37 -12.58 -3.52 -6.73
CA VAL A 37 -11.94 -3.22 -8.01
C VAL A 37 -10.94 -4.31 -8.35
N THR A 38 -11.05 -4.80 -9.58
CA THR A 38 -10.11 -5.78 -10.13
C THR A 38 -9.14 -5.08 -11.06
N LEU A 39 -7.86 -5.10 -10.69
CA LEU A 39 -6.78 -4.71 -11.59
C LEU A 39 -6.28 -5.92 -12.36
N SER A 40 -6.01 -5.75 -13.65
CA SER A 40 -5.36 -6.80 -14.44
C SER A 40 -3.96 -7.05 -13.87
N LYS A 41 -3.76 -8.23 -13.29
CA LYS A 41 -2.49 -8.60 -12.66
C LYS A 41 -1.42 -8.88 -13.72
N PRO A 42 -0.20 -8.32 -13.59
CA PRO A 42 0.99 -8.78 -14.31
C PRO A 42 1.31 -10.26 -14.02
N ILE A 43 2.11 -10.92 -14.87
CA ILE A 43 2.36 -12.38 -14.75
C ILE A 43 3.00 -12.74 -13.39
N ILE A 44 3.95 -11.93 -12.95
CA ILE A 44 4.71 -12.14 -11.70
C ILE A 44 4.37 -11.06 -10.66
N PRO A 45 4.54 -9.76 -10.95
CA PRO A 45 4.32 -8.74 -9.94
C PRO A 45 2.86 -8.37 -9.73
N THR A 46 2.62 -7.45 -8.79
CA THR A 46 1.30 -6.89 -8.53
C THR A 46 1.37 -5.38 -8.31
N TYR A 47 0.33 -4.66 -8.73
CA TYR A 47 0.21 -3.21 -8.53
C TYR A 47 -0.21 -2.83 -7.11
N ILE A 48 -0.75 -3.76 -6.33
CA ILE A 48 -1.16 -3.51 -4.94
C ILE A 48 0.04 -3.40 -3.98
N ASN A 49 1.23 -3.82 -4.41
CA ASN A 49 2.48 -3.68 -3.65
C ASN A 49 3.06 -2.27 -3.85
N ASN A 50 2.23 -1.27 -3.54
CA ASN A 50 2.52 0.16 -3.62
C ASN A 50 2.68 0.76 -2.22
N LEU A 51 3.05 2.04 -2.18
CA LEU A 51 3.08 2.82 -0.95
C LEU A 51 2.07 3.97 -1.06
N ILE A 52 1.19 4.12 -0.08
CA ILE A 52 0.28 5.26 0.03
C ILE A 52 0.75 6.11 1.21
N VAL A 53 1.02 7.38 0.95
CA VAL A 53 1.36 8.39 1.98
C VAL A 53 0.45 9.59 1.74
N SER A 54 -0.41 9.87 2.71
CA SER A 54 -1.41 10.96 2.63
C SER A 54 -2.27 10.83 1.36
N ASP A 55 -2.26 11.83 0.48
CA ASP A 55 -3.03 11.87 -0.77
C ASP A 55 -2.26 11.31 -1.97
N THR A 56 -1.08 10.73 -1.76
CA THR A 56 -0.15 10.33 -2.80
C THR A 56 0.12 8.82 -2.77
N VAL A 57 0.10 8.18 -3.94
CA VAL A 57 0.47 6.78 -4.13
C VAL A 57 1.72 6.65 -5.00
N PHE A 58 2.70 5.93 -4.48
CA PHE A 58 3.91 5.52 -5.21
C PHE A 58 3.65 4.16 -5.87
N LEU A 59 3.25 4.22 -7.14
CA LEU A 59 2.77 3.08 -7.89
C LEU A 59 3.91 2.46 -8.72
N PRO A 60 4.31 1.19 -8.48
CA PRO A 60 5.28 0.53 -9.32
C PRO A 60 4.71 0.25 -10.72
N THR A 61 5.52 0.52 -11.74
CA THR A 61 5.24 0.11 -13.13
C THR A 61 6.26 -0.94 -13.55
N TYR A 62 5.80 -1.92 -14.34
CA TYR A 62 6.60 -3.09 -14.70
C TYR A 62 6.73 -3.18 -16.21
N ALA A 63 7.89 -2.80 -16.75
CA ALA A 63 8.12 -2.81 -18.20
C ALA A 63 8.38 -4.21 -18.73
N THR A 64 8.91 -5.12 -17.89
CA THR A 64 9.24 -6.49 -18.28
C THR A 64 8.06 -7.44 -18.11
N TYR A 65 7.24 -7.21 -17.07
CA TYR A 65 6.22 -8.17 -16.65
C TYR A 65 4.77 -7.75 -16.97
N ALA A 66 4.57 -6.55 -17.50
CA ALA A 66 3.26 -6.03 -17.87
C ALA A 66 3.33 -5.29 -19.21
N SER A 67 2.23 -5.32 -19.97
CA SER A 67 2.11 -4.50 -21.17
C SER A 67 2.00 -3.01 -20.82
N PRO A 68 2.34 -2.10 -21.75
CA PRO A 68 2.11 -0.66 -21.55
C PRO A 68 0.65 -0.33 -21.21
N SER A 69 -0.31 -1.04 -21.82
CA SER A 69 -1.74 -0.84 -21.55
C SER A 69 -2.16 -1.32 -20.17
N GLN A 70 -1.54 -2.37 -19.62
CA GLN A 70 -1.78 -2.80 -18.24
C GLN A 70 -1.27 -1.76 -17.23
N ASN A 71 -0.05 -1.24 -17.44
CA ASN A 71 0.50 -0.18 -16.58
C ASN A 71 -0.39 1.08 -16.64
N ALA A 72 -0.84 1.48 -17.84
CA ALA A 72 -1.72 2.64 -18.02
C ALA A 72 -3.05 2.48 -17.27
N LYS A 73 -3.70 1.31 -17.34
CA LYS A 73 -4.95 1.03 -16.62
C LYS A 73 -4.79 1.11 -15.10
N ALA A 74 -3.66 0.61 -14.57
CA ALA A 74 -3.38 0.73 -13.14
C ALA A 74 -3.21 2.20 -12.73
N ILE A 75 -2.41 2.97 -13.48
CA ILE A 75 -2.22 4.41 -13.24
C ILE A 75 -3.55 5.16 -13.28
N GLU A 76 -4.37 4.91 -14.31
CA GLU A 76 -5.68 5.52 -14.48
C GLU A 76 -6.57 5.24 -13.27
N PHE A 77 -6.64 4.00 -12.81
CA PHE A 77 -7.41 3.65 -11.62
C PHE A 77 -6.94 4.41 -10.37
N TYR A 78 -5.65 4.35 -10.05
CA TYR A 78 -5.13 5.00 -8.84
C TYR A 78 -5.25 6.53 -8.90
N SER A 79 -5.17 7.13 -10.09
CA SER A 79 -5.31 8.58 -10.29
C SER A 79 -6.70 9.14 -9.95
N ARG A 80 -7.73 8.28 -9.89
CA ARG A 80 -9.09 8.66 -9.46
C ARG A 80 -9.20 8.86 -7.95
N LEU A 81 -8.23 8.31 -7.19
CA LEU A 81 -8.27 8.25 -5.72
C LEU A 81 -7.10 9.02 -5.08
N PHE A 82 -5.95 9.08 -5.76
CA PHE A 82 -4.71 9.63 -5.22
C PHE A 82 -3.93 10.40 -6.30
N LYS A 83 -3.02 11.29 -5.87
CA LYS A 83 -1.92 11.76 -6.71
C LYS A 83 -0.98 10.60 -6.99
N VAL A 84 -0.75 10.28 -8.25
CA VAL A 84 0.09 9.12 -8.62
C VAL A 84 1.52 9.57 -8.89
N VAL A 85 2.47 9.02 -8.15
CA VAL A 85 3.90 9.04 -8.46
C VAL A 85 4.28 7.67 -8.99
N ARG A 86 4.73 7.62 -10.25
CA ARG A 86 5.17 6.36 -10.86
C ARG A 86 6.58 6.02 -10.37
N ILE A 87 6.76 4.76 -9.99
CA ILE A 87 8.08 4.16 -9.78
C ILE A 87 8.38 3.30 -11.01
N ASP A 88 9.02 3.94 -12.00
CA ASP A 88 9.46 3.24 -13.20
C ASP A 88 10.68 2.37 -12.89
N GLY A 89 10.80 1.22 -13.57
CA GLY A 89 11.90 0.27 -13.33
C GLY A 89 11.72 -0.60 -12.08
N ALA A 90 10.50 -0.71 -11.54
CA ALA A 90 10.21 -1.59 -10.40
C ALA A 90 10.48 -3.08 -10.69
N ASP A 91 10.71 -3.45 -11.96
CA ASP A 91 11.18 -4.78 -12.38
C ASP A 91 12.43 -5.24 -11.60
N ILE A 92 13.31 -4.32 -11.17
CA ILE A 92 14.51 -4.67 -10.38
C ILE A 92 14.15 -5.20 -8.99
N MET A 93 13.08 -4.66 -8.38
CA MET A 93 12.62 -5.08 -7.04
C MET A 93 12.04 -6.50 -7.10
N ILE A 94 11.38 -6.83 -8.21
CA ILE A 94 10.77 -8.15 -8.44
C ILE A 94 11.83 -9.25 -8.48
N ARG A 95 13.04 -8.96 -8.97
CA ARG A 95 14.16 -9.92 -8.93
C ARG A 95 14.56 -10.29 -7.51
N ALA A 96 14.36 -9.40 -6.55
CA ALA A 96 14.56 -9.63 -5.12
C ALA A 96 13.28 -10.09 -4.41
N GLN A 97 12.24 -10.50 -5.15
CA GLN A 97 10.94 -10.92 -4.62
C GLN A 97 10.20 -9.84 -3.80
N GLY A 98 10.51 -8.56 -4.02
CA GLY A 98 9.86 -7.44 -3.35
C GLY A 98 9.28 -6.42 -4.32
N ALA A 99 8.49 -5.48 -3.81
CA ALA A 99 8.15 -4.25 -4.55
C ALA A 99 8.13 -3.08 -3.57
N VAL A 100 7.54 -1.94 -3.96
CA VAL A 100 7.58 -0.68 -3.21
C VAL A 100 7.09 -0.85 -1.76
N HIS A 101 5.97 -1.55 -1.55
CA HIS A 101 5.44 -1.79 -0.20
C HIS A 101 6.43 -2.58 0.67
N CYS A 102 7.05 -3.63 0.11
CA CYS A 102 7.98 -4.49 0.86
C CYS A 102 9.23 -3.77 1.36
N LEU A 103 9.62 -2.67 0.71
CA LEU A 103 10.84 -1.93 1.00
C LEU A 103 10.58 -0.68 1.84
N THR A 104 9.33 -0.40 2.19
CA THR A 104 8.93 0.83 2.85
C THR A 104 8.13 0.53 4.11
N ASN A 105 8.24 1.41 5.09
CA ASN A 105 7.42 1.37 6.29
C ASN A 105 7.02 2.81 6.63
N THR A 106 5.73 3.08 6.69
CA THR A 106 5.23 4.40 7.09
C THR A 106 5.49 4.58 8.59
N VAL A 107 6.18 5.66 8.96
CA VAL A 107 6.40 6.01 10.37
C VAL A 107 5.44 7.14 10.72
N HIS A 108 4.63 6.92 11.75
CA HIS A 108 3.67 7.88 12.30
C HIS A 108 4.24 8.54 13.57
#